data_AF-A0A497QU09-F1
#
_entry.id   AF-A0A497QU09-F1
#
_cell.length_a   1.000
_cell.length_b   1.000
_cell.length_c   1.000
_cell.angle_alpha   90.00
_cell.angle_beta   90.00
_cell.angle_gamma   90.00
#
_symmetry.space_group_name_H-M   'P 1'
#
loop_
_entity.id
_entity.type
_entity.pdbx_description
1 polymer ?
#
loop_
_entity_poly.entity_id
_entity_poly.type
_entity_poly.pdbx_seq_one_letter_code
_entity_poly.pdbx_strand_id
1 'polypeptide(L)'
;MVIEISEESIKHAQITFSLIIINVLSFIIVNLILGTTWVLFFAQSNHLIIHGKEIWGLITSIFMHADVAHLIFNMISLFLFGVFVENNYTKVQFILIYIGSGLVGSLFSLLYYILISQGIYYPVYGLGSSGAIYGLMAATFVKIPRSNKYMYIYGIIFVGYQLLTSLNNWAHIFGFVAGFAIARLIKHQVEHQSRQNLKYSKESEKIALEKSIFNRFCRLLQIENPMLLTQMAEYLQIDEIELMKRLIIWKQKLPFTIRHDRIYIPNMDEFLRALDRIPS
;
A
#
# COMPACT_ATOMS: atom_id res chain seq x y z
N MET A 1 -6.39 -18.29 12.34
CA MET A 1 -5.05 -17.70 12.44
C MET A 1 -5.14 -16.51 13.38
N VAL A 2 -4.83 -16.73 14.66
CA VAL A 2 -4.54 -15.64 15.57
C VAL A 2 -3.25 -15.03 15.05
N ILE A 3 -3.18 -13.71 14.86
CA ILE A 3 -1.88 -13.09 14.57
C ILE A 3 -1.16 -13.10 15.91
N GLU A 4 -0.37 -14.15 16.15
CA GLU A 4 0.61 -14.16 17.21
C GLU A 4 1.71 -13.16 16.82
N ILE A 5 2.02 -12.25 17.74
CA ILE A 5 3.22 -11.43 17.62
C ILE A 5 4.39 -12.41 17.76
N SER A 6 4.94 -12.84 16.63
CA SER A 6 6.07 -13.78 16.60
C SER A 6 7.34 -13.10 17.09
N GLU A 7 8.32 -13.87 17.59
CA GLU A 7 9.64 -13.33 17.93
C GLU A 7 10.28 -12.57 16.76
N GLU A 8 10.07 -13.06 15.54
CA GLU A 8 10.55 -12.40 14.33
C GLU A 8 9.86 -11.04 14.11
N SER A 9 8.55 -10.96 14.35
CA SER A 9 7.80 -9.69 14.28
C SER A 9 8.34 -8.66 15.28
N ILE A 10 8.75 -9.11 16.47
CA ILE A 10 9.36 -8.27 17.50
C ILE A 10 10.74 -7.76 17.05
N LYS A 11 11.57 -8.62 16.48
CA LYS A 11 12.92 -8.24 16.01
C LYS A 11 12.88 -7.16 14.93
N HIS A 12 11.83 -7.13 14.10
CA HIS A 12 11.67 -6.15 13.04
C HIS A 12 11.06 -4.82 13.50
N ALA A 13 10.51 -4.74 14.72
CA ALA A 13 9.75 -3.58 15.22
C ALA A 13 10.62 -2.44 15.80
N GLN A 14 11.69 -2.08 15.10
CA GLN A 14 12.70 -1.13 15.57
C GLN A 14 12.14 0.27 15.86
N ILE A 15 11.24 0.77 15.01
CA ILE A 15 10.63 2.10 15.17
C ILE A 15 9.68 2.09 16.37
N THR A 16 8.89 1.03 16.53
CA THR A 16 7.99 0.87 17.67
C THR A 16 8.77 0.92 18.99
N PHE A 17 9.84 0.14 19.11
CA PHE A 17 10.70 0.17 20.30
C PHE A 17 11.40 1.52 20.49
N SER A 18 11.86 2.15 19.41
CA SER A 18 12.46 3.49 19.49
C SER A 18 11.47 4.51 20.05
N LEU A 19 10.21 4.49 19.58
CA LEU A 19 9.16 5.37 20.09
C LEU A 19 8.83 5.06 21.55
N ILE A 20 8.76 3.79 21.96
CA ILE A 20 8.57 3.41 23.36
C ILE A 20 9.68 4.00 24.22
N ILE A 21 10.95 3.82 23.82
CA ILE A 21 12.10 4.36 24.54
C ILE A 21 12.02 5.89 24.62
N ILE A 22 11.70 6.57 23.52
CA ILE A 22 11.56 8.04 23.50
C ILE A 22 10.47 8.50 24.49
N ASN A 23 9.31 7.84 24.50
CA ASN A 23 8.21 8.20 25.40
C ASN A 23 8.57 7.96 26.87
N VAL A 24 9.23 6.84 27.18
CA VAL A 24 9.68 6.51 28.54
C VAL A 24 10.76 7.49 29.01
N LEU A 25 11.75 7.78 28.17
CA LEU A 25 12.79 8.76 28.49
C LEU A 25 12.22 10.17 28.65
N SER A 26 11.31 10.57 27.77
CA SER A 26 10.61 11.87 27.89
C SER A 26 9.84 11.95 29.19
N PHE A 27 9.14 10.87 29.58
CA PHE A 27 8.44 10.83 30.86
C PHE A 27 9.40 10.97 32.05
N ILE A 28 10.49 10.19 32.08
CA ILE A 28 11.47 10.23 33.17
C ILE A 28 12.10 11.63 33.27
N ILE A 29 12.60 12.17 32.15
CA ILE A 29 13.30 13.46 32.15
C ILE A 29 12.33 14.58 32.54
N VAL A 30 11.17 14.66 31.89
CA VAL A 30 10.27 15.80 32.06
C VAL A 30 9.49 15.71 33.38
N ASN A 31 8.94 14.55 33.73
CA ASN A 31 8.13 14.42 34.95
C ASN A 31 8.98 14.29 36.23
N LEU A 32 10.09 13.54 36.18
CA LEU A 32 10.84 13.21 37.41
C LEU A 32 12.04 14.14 37.66
N ILE A 33 12.70 14.62 36.61
CA ILE A 33 13.90 15.46 36.76
C ILE A 33 13.54 16.95 36.69
N LEU A 34 12.78 17.35 35.67
CA LEU A 34 12.47 18.77 35.41
C LEU A 34 11.23 19.25 36.16
N GLY A 35 10.24 18.39 36.35
CA GLY A 35 9.00 18.67 37.09
C GLY A 35 7.83 19.15 36.23
N THR A 36 6.68 19.34 36.88
CA THR A 36 5.37 19.53 36.23
C THR A 36 5.28 20.76 35.32
N THR A 37 6.01 21.84 35.61
CA THR A 37 6.06 23.04 34.75
C THR A 37 6.50 22.69 33.33
N TRP A 38 7.48 21.80 33.19
CA TRP A 38 8.00 21.38 31.88
C TRP A 38 7.05 20.43 31.16
N VAL A 39 6.29 19.62 31.91
CA VAL A 39 5.21 18.80 31.33
C VAL A 39 4.18 19.69 30.65
N LEU A 40 3.77 20.78 31.32
CA LEU A 40 2.81 21.74 30.76
C LEU A 40 3.39 22.52 29.58
N PHE A 41 4.67 22.91 29.64
CA PHE A 41 5.38 23.59 28.55
C PHE A 41 5.45 22.76 27.26
N PHE A 42 5.61 21.44 27.36
CA PHE A 42 5.62 20.54 26.21
C PHE A 42 4.25 19.97 25.85
N ALA A 43 3.24 20.18 26.68
CA ALA A 43 1.86 19.77 26.40
C ALA A 43 1.21 20.71 25.37
N GLN A 44 0.12 20.23 24.78
CA GLN A 44 -0.71 21.04 23.89
C GLN A 44 -1.62 21.92 24.73
N SER A 45 -1.28 23.20 24.86
CA SER A 45 -2.18 24.22 25.40
C SER A 45 -2.92 24.93 24.28
N ASN A 46 -4.18 24.55 24.02
CA ASN A 46 -4.96 25.17 22.94
C ASN A 46 -5.12 26.68 23.13
N HIS A 47 -5.29 27.15 24.36
CA HIS A 47 -5.35 28.58 24.69
C HIS A 47 -4.05 29.31 24.29
N LEU A 48 -2.88 28.77 24.62
CA LEU A 48 -1.62 29.42 24.28
C LEU A 48 -1.37 29.40 22.77
N ILE A 49 -1.73 28.29 22.10
CA ILE A 49 -1.57 28.14 20.66
C ILE A 49 -2.42 29.15 19.88
N ILE A 50 -3.69 29.37 20.25
CA ILE A 50 -4.51 30.39 19.57
C ILE A 50 -3.98 31.82 19.76
N HIS A 51 -3.20 32.05 20.81
CA HIS A 51 -2.52 33.32 21.07
C HIS A 51 -1.08 33.37 20.53
N GLY A 52 -0.72 32.43 19.64
CA GLY A 52 0.58 32.42 18.95
C GLY A 52 1.76 31.98 19.82
N LYS A 53 1.50 31.28 20.93
CA LYS A 53 2.51 30.76 21.85
C LYS A 53 2.52 29.24 21.85
N GLU A 54 3.66 28.64 22.19
CA GLU A 54 3.79 27.19 22.45
C GLU A 54 3.28 26.27 21.33
N ILE A 55 3.43 26.70 20.07
CA ILE A 55 2.96 25.95 18.88
C ILE A 55 3.62 24.57 18.78
N TRP A 56 4.83 24.40 19.33
CA TRP A 56 5.50 23.10 19.43
C TRP A 56 4.66 22.05 20.16
N GLY A 57 3.78 22.47 21.08
CA GLY A 57 2.84 21.62 21.82
C GLY A 57 1.97 20.74 20.93
N LEU A 58 1.70 21.14 19.68
CA LEU A 58 0.97 20.30 18.70
C LEU A 58 1.68 18.97 18.40
N ILE A 59 3.00 18.95 18.47
CA ILE A 59 3.84 17.78 18.18
C ILE A 59 4.44 17.20 19.46
N THR A 60 4.99 18.03 20.34
CA THR A 60 5.68 17.55 21.56
C THR A 60 4.75 16.85 22.53
N SER A 61 3.46 17.22 22.54
CA SER A 61 2.44 16.57 23.37
C SER A 61 2.28 15.07 23.12
N ILE A 62 2.58 14.60 21.90
CA ILE A 62 2.54 13.19 21.52
C ILE A 62 3.50 12.37 22.41
N PHE A 63 4.55 12.99 22.97
CA PHE A 63 5.56 12.33 23.79
C PHE A 63 5.42 12.60 25.30
N MET A 64 4.46 13.43 25.70
CA MET A 64 4.22 13.80 27.11
C MET A 64 3.14 12.93 27.72
N HIS A 65 3.26 12.57 29.01
CA HIS A 65 2.25 11.81 29.75
C HIS A 65 2.07 12.41 31.14
N ALA A 66 0.84 12.38 31.66
CA ALA A 66 0.48 13.02 32.93
C ALA A 66 0.83 12.16 34.15
N ASP A 67 0.78 10.84 33.97
CA ASP A 67 0.96 9.88 35.05
C ASP A 67 1.48 8.54 34.49
N VAL A 68 1.92 7.71 35.43
CA VAL A 68 2.51 6.40 35.13
C VAL A 68 1.51 5.44 34.49
N ALA A 69 0.23 5.47 34.91
CA ALA A 69 -0.78 4.56 34.36
C ALA A 69 -1.07 4.92 32.89
N HIS A 70 -1.22 6.21 32.58
CA HIS A 70 -1.40 6.68 31.21
C HIS A 70 -0.20 6.32 30.32
N LEU A 71 1.04 6.45 30.83
CA LEU A 71 2.24 5.99 30.11
C LEU A 71 2.18 4.49 29.83
N ILE A 72 1.94 3.65 30.84
CA ILE A 72 1.92 2.19 30.70
C ILE A 72 0.88 1.75 29.66
N PHE A 73 -0.35 2.25 29.75
CA PHE A 73 -1.41 1.90 28.80
C PHE A 73 -1.06 2.30 27.37
N ASN A 74 -0.48 3.48 27.17
CA ASN A 74 -0.02 3.91 25.85
C ASN A 74 1.15 3.05 25.35
N MET A 75 2.11 2.66 26.19
CA MET A 75 3.24 1.84 25.76
C MET A 75 2.82 0.42 25.41
N ILE A 76 1.87 -0.18 26.14
CA ILE A 76 1.28 -1.47 25.77
C ILE A 76 0.54 -1.35 24.44
N SER A 77 -0.25 -0.29 24.25
CA SER A 77 -1.00 -0.08 23.01
C SER A 77 -0.08 0.20 21.82
N LEU A 78 0.96 1.00 22.03
CA LEU A 78 1.99 1.29 21.04
C LEU A 78 2.76 0.02 20.68
N PHE A 79 3.08 -0.84 21.65
CA PHE A 79 3.69 -2.12 21.37
C PHE A 79 2.78 -2.99 20.49
N LEU A 80 1.52 -3.21 20.88
CA LEU A 80 0.62 -4.11 20.16
C LEU A 80 0.27 -3.60 18.75
N PHE A 81 -0.18 -2.35 18.63
CA PHE A 81 -0.55 -1.79 17.33
C PHE A 81 0.69 -1.39 16.51
N GLY A 82 1.73 -0.88 17.16
CA GLY A 82 2.97 -0.49 16.49
C GLY A 82 3.67 -1.68 15.86
N VAL A 83 3.90 -2.76 16.61
CA VAL A 83 4.53 -3.98 16.05
C VAL A 83 3.72 -4.49 14.85
N PHE A 84 2.38 -4.54 14.96
CA PHE A 84 1.55 -4.98 13.84
C PHE A 84 1.70 -4.07 12.62
N VAL A 85 1.60 -2.74 12.79
CA VAL A 85 1.71 -1.79 11.69
C VAL A 85 3.12 -1.82 11.09
N GLU A 86 4.18 -1.89 11.89
CA GLU A 86 5.56 -1.91 11.39
C GLU A 86 5.88 -3.16 10.56
N ASN A 87 5.28 -4.30 10.89
CA ASN A 87 5.40 -5.53 10.09
C ASN A 87 4.57 -5.51 8.80
N ASN A 88 3.58 -4.61 8.69
CA ASN A 88 2.66 -4.57 7.55
C ASN A 88 2.83 -3.33 6.66
N TYR A 89 3.54 -2.32 7.11
CA TYR A 89 3.74 -1.05 6.41
C TYR A 89 5.23 -0.74 6.33
N THR A 90 5.63 0.03 5.32
CA THR A 90 7.03 0.48 5.22
C THR A 90 7.36 1.46 6.35
N LYS A 91 8.65 1.64 6.66
CA LYS A 91 9.12 2.59 7.68
C LYS A 91 8.55 4.00 7.51
N VAL A 92 8.53 4.51 6.27
CA VAL A 92 7.97 5.83 5.95
C VAL A 92 6.46 5.88 6.21
N GLN A 93 5.73 4.85 5.78
CA GLN A 93 4.29 4.76 6.00
C GLN A 93 3.94 4.67 7.49
N PHE A 94 4.72 3.92 8.27
CA PHE A 94 4.55 3.84 9.72
C PHE A 94 4.68 5.24 10.36
N ILE A 95 5.75 5.97 10.03
CA ILE A 95 5.99 7.31 10.58
C ILE A 95 4.87 8.27 10.17
N LEU A 96 4.44 8.23 8.91
CA LEU A 96 3.32 9.03 8.41
C LEU A 96 2.02 8.72 9.14
N ILE A 97 1.72 7.44 9.40
CA ILE A 97 0.53 7.04 10.16
C ILE A 97 0.65 7.54 11.59
N TYR A 98 1.78 7.32 12.28
CA TYR A 98 1.95 7.69 13.69
C TYR A 98 1.95 9.22 13.89
N ILE A 99 2.91 9.92 13.29
CA ILE A 99 3.05 11.37 13.46
C ILE A 99 1.90 12.13 12.78
N GLY A 100 1.47 11.70 11.59
CA GLY A 100 0.37 12.33 10.88
C GLY A 100 -0.95 12.22 11.64
N SER A 101 -1.25 11.06 12.22
CA SER A 101 -2.47 10.89 13.03
C SER A 101 -2.40 11.68 14.33
N GLY A 102 -1.24 11.69 15.01
CA GLY A 102 -1.04 12.52 16.20
C GLY A 102 -1.25 14.00 15.90
N LEU A 103 -0.61 14.53 14.85
CA LEU A 103 -0.72 15.94 14.46
C LEU A 103 -2.15 16.31 14.03
N VAL A 104 -2.81 15.49 13.21
CA VAL A 104 -4.21 15.75 12.81
C VAL A 104 -5.13 15.70 14.04
N GLY A 105 -4.93 14.76 14.95
CA GLY A 105 -5.63 14.72 16.24
C GLY A 105 -5.45 16.02 17.03
N SER A 106 -4.21 16.48 17.21
CA SER A 106 -3.90 17.73 17.89
C SER A 106 -4.56 18.94 17.21
N LEU A 107 -4.48 19.04 15.89
CA LEU A 107 -5.07 20.13 15.12
C LEU A 107 -6.60 20.16 15.22
N PHE A 108 -7.28 19.01 15.17
CA PHE A 108 -8.73 18.97 15.31
C PHE A 108 -9.19 19.20 16.75
N SER A 109 -8.39 18.82 17.75
CA SER A 109 -8.62 19.22 19.14
C SER A 109 -8.56 20.75 19.30
N LEU A 110 -7.56 21.40 18.67
CA LEU A 110 -7.45 22.85 18.62
C LEU A 110 -8.63 23.49 17.88
N LEU A 111 -9.03 22.93 16.74
CA LEU A 111 -10.16 23.43 15.95
C LEU A 111 -11.48 23.34 16.74
N TYR A 112 -11.70 22.23 17.45
CA TYR A 112 -12.84 22.08 18.35
C TYR A 112 -12.83 23.16 19.44
N TYR A 113 -11.67 23.44 20.02
CA TYR A 113 -11.51 24.49 21.03
C TYR A 113 -11.87 25.88 20.50
N ILE A 114 -11.52 26.18 19.25
CA ILE A 114 -11.83 27.47 18.62
C ILE A 114 -13.32 27.57 18.27
N LEU A 115 -13.86 26.55 17.58
CA LEU A 115 -15.17 26.65 16.93
C LEU A 115 -16.34 26.28 17.84
N ILE A 116 -16.15 25.35 18.77
CA ILE A 116 -17.26 24.76 19.52
C ILE A 116 -17.23 25.19 20.97
N SER A 117 -16.07 25.09 21.64
CA SER A 117 -15.98 25.52 23.04
C SER A 117 -15.86 27.05 23.22
N GLN A 118 -15.81 27.81 22.13
CA GLN A 118 -15.70 29.27 22.11
C GLN A 118 -14.51 29.80 22.94
N GLY A 119 -13.45 29.00 23.10
CA GLY A 119 -12.33 29.32 23.98
C GLY A 119 -12.61 29.21 25.49
N ILE A 120 -13.82 28.83 25.90
CA ILE A 120 -14.27 28.79 27.31
C ILE A 120 -13.99 27.41 27.96
N TYR A 121 -13.48 26.44 27.21
CA TYR A 121 -13.08 25.17 27.83
C TYR A 121 -11.87 25.37 28.75
N TYR A 122 -11.94 24.82 29.98
CA TYR A 122 -10.81 24.66 30.90
C TYR A 122 -9.56 24.22 30.14
N PRO A 123 -8.33 24.57 30.60
CA PRO A 123 -7.10 24.19 29.93
C PRO A 123 -6.97 22.66 29.91
N VAL A 124 -7.57 22.03 28.90
CA VAL A 124 -7.38 20.63 28.56
C VAL A 124 -6.04 20.60 27.85
N TYR A 125 -5.00 20.43 28.65
CA TYR A 125 -3.69 20.12 28.12
C TYR A 125 -3.80 18.79 27.38
N GLY A 126 -3.64 18.83 26.06
CA GLY A 126 -3.47 17.64 25.25
C GLY A 126 -2.09 17.07 25.54
N LEU A 127 -2.03 15.87 26.08
CA LEU A 127 -0.79 15.15 26.34
C LEU A 127 -1.08 13.66 26.23
N GLY A 128 -0.17 12.93 25.59
CA GLY A 128 -0.25 11.50 25.40
C GLY A 128 -0.05 11.11 23.95
N SER A 129 0.59 9.97 23.73
CA SER A 129 0.76 9.38 22.39
C SER A 129 -0.54 8.78 21.83
N SER A 130 -1.63 8.83 22.58
CA SER A 130 -2.89 8.17 22.28
C SER A 130 -3.49 8.59 20.92
N GLY A 131 -3.48 9.87 20.53
CA GLY A 131 -3.95 10.29 19.20
C GLY A 131 -3.22 9.59 18.06
N ALA A 132 -1.89 9.43 18.18
CA ALA A 132 -1.06 8.70 17.23
C ALA A 132 -1.33 7.18 17.28
N ILE A 133 -1.51 6.61 18.48
CA ILE A 133 -1.85 5.20 18.67
C ILE A 133 -3.23 4.86 18.09
N TYR A 134 -4.23 5.74 18.22
CA TYR A 134 -5.53 5.57 17.55
C TYR A 134 -5.37 5.49 16.03
N GLY A 135 -4.41 6.24 15.47
CA GLY A 135 -4.03 6.13 14.06
C GLY A 135 -3.45 4.77 13.70
N LEU A 136 -2.53 4.23 14.53
CA LEU A 136 -1.98 2.88 14.37
C LEU A 136 -3.05 1.79 14.52
N MET A 137 -3.98 1.97 15.46
CA MET A 137 -5.13 1.08 15.64
C MET A 137 -6.02 1.07 14.39
N ALA A 138 -6.32 2.24 13.81
CA ALA A 138 -7.06 2.33 12.57
C ALA A 138 -6.33 1.63 11.40
N ALA A 139 -5.03 1.87 11.25
CA ALA A 139 -4.20 1.24 10.23
C ALA A 139 -4.12 -0.29 10.41
N THR A 140 -4.15 -0.77 11.66
CA THR A 140 -4.27 -2.19 11.99
C THR A 140 -5.58 -2.74 11.43
N PHE A 141 -6.72 -2.11 11.72
CA PHE A 141 -8.03 -2.58 11.26
C PHE A 141 -8.22 -2.55 9.74
N VAL A 142 -7.45 -1.75 9.00
CA VAL A 142 -7.45 -1.76 7.52
C VAL A 142 -6.85 -3.04 6.93
N LYS A 143 -5.90 -3.67 7.63
CA LYS A 143 -5.15 -4.85 7.14
C LYS A 143 -5.45 -6.14 7.89
N ILE A 144 -5.92 -6.05 9.14
CA ILE A 144 -6.10 -7.24 9.96
C ILE A 144 -7.24 -8.12 9.44
N PRO A 145 -7.07 -9.46 9.37
CA PRO A 145 -8.16 -10.36 9.04
C PRO A 145 -9.27 -10.28 10.09
N ARG A 146 -10.54 -10.36 9.64
CA ARG A 146 -11.72 -10.37 10.53
C ARG A 146 -11.72 -11.50 11.56
N SER A 147 -10.94 -12.56 11.32
CA SER A 147 -10.79 -13.69 12.24
C SER A 147 -9.92 -13.37 13.46
N ASN A 148 -9.17 -12.27 13.47
CA ASN A 148 -8.36 -11.89 14.62
C ASN A 148 -9.17 -11.12 15.67
N LYS A 149 -9.98 -11.85 16.45
CA LYS A 149 -10.86 -11.30 17.48
C LYS A 149 -10.09 -10.57 18.60
N TYR A 150 -8.87 -11.01 18.92
CA TYR A 150 -8.09 -10.47 20.05
C TYR A 150 -7.69 -9.01 19.86
N MET A 151 -7.27 -8.61 18.65
CA MET A 151 -6.96 -7.20 18.40
C MET A 151 -8.18 -6.29 18.38
N TYR A 152 -9.33 -6.79 17.93
CA TYR A 152 -10.57 -6.03 18.05
C TYR A 152 -11.00 -5.87 19.51
N ILE A 153 -10.93 -6.93 20.31
CA ILE A 153 -11.23 -6.89 21.75
C ILE A 153 -10.28 -5.92 22.46
N TYR A 154 -8.97 -6.02 22.21
CA TYR A 154 -8.00 -5.10 22.79
C TYR A 154 -8.28 -3.64 22.37
N GLY A 155 -8.59 -3.39 21.09
CA GLY A 155 -8.99 -2.06 20.63
C GLY A 155 -10.22 -1.52 21.33
N ILE A 156 -11.25 -2.35 21.57
CA ILE A 156 -12.44 -1.96 22.33
C ILE A 156 -12.08 -1.61 23.79
N ILE A 157 -11.24 -2.41 24.44
CA ILE A 157 -10.77 -2.15 25.80
C ILE A 157 -9.97 -0.85 25.85
N PHE A 158 -9.06 -0.63 24.89
CA PHE A 158 -8.27 0.58 24.78
C PHE A 158 -9.15 1.83 24.59
N VAL A 159 -10.14 1.76 23.69
CA VAL A 159 -11.10 2.84 23.50
C VAL A 159 -11.91 3.08 24.77
N GLY A 160 -12.42 2.03 25.40
CA GLY A 160 -13.20 2.12 26.64
C GLY A 160 -12.40 2.78 27.77
N TYR A 161 -11.15 2.36 27.99
CA TYR A 161 -10.25 2.98 28.97
C TYR A 161 -10.05 4.47 28.68
N GLN A 162 -9.69 4.82 27.44
CA GLN A 162 -9.40 6.20 27.07
C GLN A 162 -10.63 7.11 27.13
N LEU A 163 -11.83 6.60 26.83
CA LEU A 163 -13.07 7.39 26.99
C LEU A 163 -13.37 7.71 28.46
N LEU A 164 -12.94 6.86 29.39
CA LEU A 164 -13.14 7.05 30.83
C LEU A 164 -12.09 7.97 31.46
N THR A 165 -10.85 7.94 30.96
CA THR A 165 -9.70 8.61 31.59
C THR A 165 -9.23 9.86 30.86
N SER A 166 -9.57 10.02 29.57
CA SER A 166 -9.05 11.12 28.77
C SER A 166 -9.96 12.34 28.75
N LEU A 167 -9.32 13.50 28.82
CA LEU A 167 -9.97 14.80 28.67
C LEU A 167 -10.01 15.27 27.20
N ASN A 168 -9.31 14.60 26.27
CA ASN A 168 -9.16 15.02 24.88
C ASN A 168 -9.63 13.98 23.86
N ASN A 169 -10.91 13.62 23.93
CA ASN A 169 -11.51 12.63 23.03
C ASN A 169 -11.48 13.05 21.55
N TRP A 170 -11.44 14.35 21.25
CA TRP A 170 -11.35 14.84 19.87
C TRP A 170 -10.02 14.48 19.22
N ALA A 171 -8.90 14.57 19.96
CA ALA A 171 -7.61 14.12 19.44
C ALA A 171 -7.62 12.62 19.10
N HIS A 172 -8.31 11.79 19.90
CA HIS A 172 -8.44 10.36 19.63
C HIS A 172 -9.27 10.06 18.39
N ILE A 173 -10.46 10.67 18.29
CA ILE A 173 -11.39 10.45 17.17
C ILE A 173 -10.73 10.86 15.86
N PHE A 174 -10.15 12.06 15.81
CA PHE A 174 -9.54 12.55 14.58
C PHE A 174 -8.18 11.90 14.29
N GLY A 175 -7.44 11.46 15.31
CA GLY A 175 -6.28 10.58 15.12
C GLY A 175 -6.66 9.25 14.46
N PHE A 176 -7.76 8.62 14.90
CA PHE A 176 -8.27 7.40 14.26
C PHE A 176 -8.69 7.64 12.80
N VAL A 177 -9.47 8.70 12.56
CA VAL A 177 -9.95 9.05 11.21
C VAL A 177 -8.76 9.32 10.27
N ALA A 178 -7.75 10.06 10.73
CA ALA A 178 -6.54 10.33 9.97
C ALA A 178 -5.77 9.04 9.64
N GLY A 179 -5.51 8.20 10.65
CA GLY A 179 -4.82 6.93 10.44
C GLY A 179 -5.57 5.99 9.50
N PHE A 180 -6.91 5.93 9.62
CA PHE A 180 -7.75 5.17 8.70
C PHE A 180 -7.62 5.68 7.26
N ALA A 181 -7.72 7.00 7.06
CA ALA A 181 -7.62 7.61 5.74
C ALA A 181 -6.23 7.36 5.11
N ILE A 182 -5.15 7.62 5.85
CA ILE A 182 -3.77 7.39 5.40
C ILE A 182 -3.57 5.92 5.03
N ALA A 183 -3.95 4.98 5.90
CA ALA A 183 -3.82 3.56 5.66
C ALA A 183 -4.62 3.07 4.45
N ARG A 184 -5.84 3.60 4.25
CA ARG A 184 -6.70 3.26 3.13
C ARG A 184 -6.14 3.79 1.80
N LEU A 185 -5.60 5.01 1.80
CA LEU A 185 -4.92 5.59 0.63
C LEU A 185 -3.70 4.76 0.23
N ILE A 186 -2.86 4.37 1.20
CA ILE A 186 -1.71 3.49 0.97
C ILE A 186 -2.17 2.17 0.35
N LYS A 187 -3.18 1.52 0.94
CA LYS A 187 -3.72 0.26 0.43
C LYS A 187 -4.24 0.39 -1.01
N HIS A 188 -5.01 1.44 -1.29
CA HIS A 188 -5.54 1.69 -2.62
C HIS A 188 -4.42 1.89 -3.66
N GLN A 189 -3.38 2.65 -3.32
CA GLN A 189 -2.24 2.87 -4.21
C GLN A 189 -1.50 1.57 -4.55
N VAL A 190 -1.26 0.72 -3.55
CA VAL A 190 -0.62 -0.60 -3.75
C VAL A 190 -1.49 -1.49 -4.64
N GLU A 191 -2.79 -1.62 -4.33
CA GLU A 191 -3.71 -2.44 -5.12
C GLU A 191 -3.81 -1.97 -6.58
N HIS A 192 -3.82 -0.65 -6.80
CA HIS A 192 -3.85 -0.06 -8.13
C HIS A 192 -2.57 -0.39 -8.92
N GLN A 193 -1.39 -0.23 -8.31
CA GLN A 193 -0.12 -0.59 -8.94
C GLN A 193 -0.03 -2.09 -9.26
N SER A 194 -0.45 -2.96 -8.34
CA SER A 194 -0.48 -4.42 -8.59
C SER A 194 -1.39 -4.80 -9.75
N ARG A 195 -2.57 -4.17 -9.88
CA ARG A 195 -3.48 -4.41 -11.01
C ARG A 195 -2.89 -3.96 -12.34
N GLN A 196 -2.22 -2.81 -12.37
CA GLN A 196 -1.54 -2.34 -13.58
C GLN A 196 -0.41 -3.27 -13.98
N ASN A 197 0.46 -3.65 -13.04
CA ASN A 197 1.57 -4.57 -13.30
C ASN A 197 1.08 -5.93 -13.81
N LEU A 198 -0.01 -6.47 -13.24
CA LEU A 198 -0.60 -7.72 -13.73
C LEU A 198 -1.15 -7.58 -15.14
N LYS A 199 -1.79 -6.45 -15.48
CA LYS A 199 -2.28 -6.18 -16.84
C LYS A 199 -1.12 -6.11 -17.84
N TYR A 200 -0.06 -5.38 -17.50
CA TYR A 200 1.15 -5.29 -18.34
C TYR A 200 1.84 -6.65 -18.50
N SER A 201 1.95 -7.43 -17.43
CA SER A 201 2.54 -8.78 -17.48
C SER A 201 1.75 -9.71 -18.39
N LYS A 202 0.41 -9.73 -18.28
CA LYS A 202 -0.44 -10.54 -19.16
C LYS A 202 -0.36 -10.12 -20.63
N GLU A 203 -0.33 -8.81 -20.90
CA GLU A 203 -0.18 -8.31 -22.27
C GLU A 203 1.19 -8.67 -22.85
N SER A 204 2.25 -8.55 -22.04
CA SER A 204 3.62 -8.93 -22.44
C SER A 204 3.74 -10.42 -22.73
N GLU A 205 3.13 -11.28 -21.89
CA GLU A 205 3.06 -12.73 -22.12
C GLU A 205 2.30 -13.07 -23.40
N LYS A 206 1.17 -12.39 -23.65
CA LYS A 206 0.37 -12.57 -24.87
C LYS A 206 1.19 -12.23 -26.12
N ILE A 207 1.83 -11.06 -26.14
CA ILE A 207 2.70 -10.62 -27.25
C ILE A 207 3.87 -11.59 -27.45
N ALA A 208 4.50 -12.06 -26.37
CA ALA A 208 5.58 -13.03 -26.44
C ALA A 208 5.12 -14.38 -27.01
N LEU A 209 3.92 -14.84 -26.65
CA LEU A 209 3.30 -16.05 -27.18
C LEU A 209 2.98 -15.91 -28.67
N GLU A 210 2.34 -14.81 -29.08
CA GLU A 210 2.03 -14.52 -30.48
C GLU A 210 3.31 -14.50 -31.34
N LYS A 211 4.36 -13.80 -30.86
CA LYS A 211 5.67 -13.77 -31.53
C LYS A 211 6.32 -15.15 -31.59
N SER A 212 6.20 -15.97 -30.55
CA SER A 212 6.71 -17.34 -30.52
C SER A 212 6.01 -18.25 -31.53
N ILE A 213 4.68 -18.17 -31.60
CA ILE A 213 3.86 -18.90 -32.58
C ILE A 213 4.25 -18.48 -33.99
N PHE A 214 4.33 -17.18 -34.25
CA PHE A 214 4.73 -16.63 -35.55
C PHE A 214 6.15 -17.06 -35.96
N ASN A 215 7.13 -16.99 -35.06
CA ASN A 215 8.49 -17.46 -35.34
C ASN A 215 8.56 -18.98 -35.58
N ARG A 216 7.72 -19.76 -34.92
CA ARG A 216 7.61 -21.21 -35.18
C ARG A 216 6.99 -21.47 -36.55
N PHE A 217 5.98 -20.71 -36.92
CA PHE A 217 5.36 -20.76 -38.24
C PHE A 217 6.35 -20.44 -39.37
N CYS A 218 7.09 -19.34 -39.26
CA CYS A 218 8.11 -18.97 -40.25
C CYS A 218 9.15 -20.09 -40.44
N ARG A 219 9.62 -20.70 -39.34
CA ARG A 219 10.54 -21.85 -39.39
C ARG A 219 9.95 -23.06 -40.10
N LEU A 220 8.69 -23.40 -39.85
CA LEU A 220 8.01 -24.54 -40.52
C LEU A 220 7.90 -24.36 -42.03
N LEU A 221 7.66 -23.12 -42.49
CA LEU A 221 7.56 -22.80 -43.90
C LEU A 221 8.89 -22.43 -44.57
N GLN A 222 9.98 -22.40 -43.79
CA GLN A 222 11.33 -21.96 -44.20
C GLN A 222 11.39 -20.49 -44.63
N ILE A 223 10.49 -19.65 -44.11
CA ILE A 223 10.43 -18.21 -44.39
C ILE A 223 11.55 -17.52 -43.61
N GLU A 224 12.54 -16.99 -44.34
CA GLU A 224 13.69 -16.29 -43.76
C GLU A 224 13.39 -14.82 -43.46
N ASN A 225 12.53 -14.18 -44.25
CA ASN A 225 12.10 -12.79 -44.06
C ASN A 225 10.61 -12.74 -43.68
N PRO A 226 10.28 -12.56 -42.39
CA PRO A 226 8.89 -12.53 -41.95
C PRO A 226 8.08 -11.37 -42.53
N MET A 227 8.74 -10.28 -42.97
CA MET A 227 8.06 -9.12 -43.57
C MET A 227 7.37 -9.45 -44.89
N LEU A 228 7.79 -10.53 -45.57
CA LEU A 228 7.13 -11.04 -46.76
C LEU A 228 5.69 -11.50 -46.46
N LEU A 229 5.44 -12.08 -45.28
CA LEU A 229 4.10 -12.53 -44.90
C LEU A 229 3.14 -11.34 -44.77
N THR A 230 3.59 -10.27 -44.14
CA THR A 230 2.82 -9.04 -43.99
C THR A 230 2.48 -8.43 -45.36
N GLN A 231 3.47 -8.35 -46.26
CA GLN A 231 3.28 -7.86 -47.63
C GLN A 231 2.31 -8.75 -48.46
N MET A 232 2.42 -10.07 -48.32
CA MET A 232 1.51 -11.01 -48.99
C MET A 232 0.07 -10.88 -48.47
N ALA A 233 -0.11 -10.70 -47.16
CA ALA A 233 -1.43 -10.52 -46.54
C ALA A 233 -2.10 -9.24 -47.04
N GLU A 234 -1.33 -8.13 -47.08
CA GLU A 234 -1.77 -6.84 -47.63
C GLU A 234 -2.16 -6.94 -49.11
N TYR A 235 -1.31 -7.56 -49.95
CA TYR A 235 -1.59 -7.74 -51.38
C TYR A 235 -2.88 -8.54 -51.63
N LEU A 236 -3.12 -9.57 -50.82
CA LEU A 236 -4.31 -10.42 -50.90
C LEU A 236 -5.54 -9.83 -50.21
N GLN A 237 -5.40 -8.69 -49.52
CA GLN A 237 -6.45 -8.07 -48.71
C GLN A 237 -7.06 -9.04 -47.68
N ILE A 238 -6.23 -9.91 -47.09
CA ILE A 238 -6.61 -10.84 -46.03
C ILE A 238 -5.79 -10.57 -44.77
N ASP A 239 -6.28 -11.02 -43.62
CA ASP A 239 -5.51 -10.93 -42.38
C ASP A 239 -4.32 -11.93 -42.37
N GLU A 240 -3.26 -11.61 -41.62
CA GLU A 240 -2.06 -12.45 -41.54
C GLU A 240 -2.36 -13.86 -41.02
N ILE A 241 -3.34 -14.01 -40.11
CA ILE A 241 -3.72 -15.32 -39.53
C ILE A 241 -4.39 -16.19 -40.60
N GLU A 242 -5.24 -15.60 -41.43
CA GLU A 242 -5.90 -16.25 -42.56
C GLU A 242 -4.90 -16.64 -43.64
N LEU A 243 -3.94 -15.76 -43.96
CA LEU A 243 -2.82 -16.12 -44.82
C LEU A 243 -2.02 -17.30 -44.24
N MET A 244 -1.70 -17.26 -42.94
CA MET A 244 -0.97 -18.33 -42.27
C MET A 244 -1.70 -19.68 -42.36
N LYS A 245 -3.02 -19.70 -42.12
CA LYS A 245 -3.85 -20.91 -42.26
C LYS A 245 -3.78 -21.48 -43.68
N ARG A 246 -3.92 -20.62 -44.69
CA ARG A 246 -3.86 -21.05 -46.11
C ARG A 246 -2.50 -21.63 -46.46
N LEU A 247 -1.42 -20.97 -46.04
CA LEU A 247 -0.06 -21.44 -46.30
C LEU A 247 0.23 -22.79 -45.62
N ILE A 248 -0.29 -23.06 -44.42
CA ILE A 248 -0.18 -24.40 -43.80
C ILE A 248 -0.88 -25.47 -44.64
N ILE A 249 -2.12 -25.22 -45.06
CA ILE A 249 -2.89 -26.16 -45.87
C ILE A 249 -2.19 -26.41 -47.20
N TRP A 250 -1.70 -25.35 -47.85
CA TRP A 250 -0.99 -25.46 -49.10
C TRP A 250 0.33 -26.21 -48.92
N LYS A 251 1.10 -25.95 -47.86
CA LYS A 251 2.36 -26.65 -47.60
C LYS A 251 2.17 -28.17 -47.44
N GLN A 252 1.02 -28.61 -46.93
CA GLN A 252 0.68 -30.04 -46.82
C GLN A 252 0.33 -30.67 -48.18
N LYS A 253 -0.17 -29.88 -49.13
CA LYS A 253 -0.70 -30.37 -50.41
C LYS A 253 0.23 -30.12 -51.59
N LEU A 254 1.08 -29.10 -51.51
CA LEU A 254 1.91 -28.60 -52.61
C LEU A 254 3.39 -28.58 -52.22
N PRO A 255 4.27 -29.13 -53.06
CA PRO A 255 5.71 -29.10 -52.83
C PRO A 255 6.26 -27.71 -53.22
N PHE A 256 6.24 -26.76 -52.28
CA PHE A 256 6.90 -25.46 -52.42
C PHE A 256 7.65 -25.08 -51.15
N THR A 257 8.65 -24.22 -51.26
CA THR A 257 9.31 -23.51 -50.16
C THR A 257 9.24 -22.01 -50.42
N ILE A 258 9.38 -21.20 -49.37
CA ILE A 258 9.47 -19.75 -49.52
C ILE A 258 10.89 -19.38 -49.11
N ARG A 259 11.71 -18.87 -50.02
CA ARG A 259 13.09 -18.46 -49.73
C ARG A 259 13.29 -17.02 -50.13
N HIS A 260 13.93 -16.25 -49.25
CA HIS A 260 14.15 -14.81 -49.41
C HIS A 260 12.82 -14.07 -49.66
N ASP A 261 12.57 -13.68 -50.90
CA ASP A 261 11.45 -12.90 -51.41
C ASP A 261 10.60 -13.66 -52.46
N ARG A 262 10.79 -14.99 -52.60
CA ARG A 262 10.13 -15.79 -53.66
C ARG A 262 9.63 -17.15 -53.18
N ILE A 263 8.56 -17.61 -53.83
CA ILE A 263 8.11 -19.02 -53.74
C ILE A 263 9.01 -19.86 -54.65
N TYR A 264 9.71 -20.82 -54.07
CA TYR A 264 10.54 -21.78 -54.76
C TYR A 264 9.80 -23.11 -54.91
N ILE A 265 9.67 -23.57 -56.14
CA ILE A 265 9.07 -24.86 -56.47
C ILE A 265 10.21 -25.79 -56.93
N PRO A 266 10.60 -26.80 -56.13
CA PRO A 266 11.71 -27.68 -56.46
C PRO A 266 11.48 -28.51 -57.74
N ASN A 267 10.23 -28.89 -58.02
CA ASN A 267 9.86 -29.64 -59.22
C ASN A 267 8.49 -29.18 -59.75
N MET A 268 8.48 -28.54 -60.93
CA MET A 268 7.25 -27.99 -61.51
C MET A 268 6.24 -29.06 -61.93
N ASP A 269 6.68 -30.21 -62.46
CA ASP A 269 5.76 -31.28 -62.89
C ASP A 269 5.09 -31.98 -61.72
N GLU A 270 5.80 -32.10 -60.60
CA GLU A 270 5.24 -32.61 -59.36
C GLU A 270 4.24 -31.60 -58.76
N PHE A 271 4.60 -30.32 -58.78
CA PHE A 271 3.73 -29.25 -58.29
C PHE A 271 2.42 -29.16 -59.08
N LEU A 272 2.46 -29.17 -60.41
CA LEU A 272 1.26 -29.11 -61.25
C LEU A 272 0.36 -30.35 -61.05
N ARG A 273 0.96 -31.56 -60.99
CA ARG A 273 0.20 -32.79 -60.67
C ARG A 273 -0.44 -32.77 -59.29
N ALA A 274 0.19 -32.11 -58.32
CA ALA A 274 -0.37 -31.92 -56.99
C ALA A 274 -1.49 -30.88 -56.99
N LEU A 275 -1.35 -29.80 -57.78
CA LEU A 275 -2.35 -28.75 -57.95
C LEU A 275 -3.65 -29.29 -58.55
N ASP A 276 -3.56 -30.13 -59.59
CA ASP A 276 -4.72 -30.75 -60.25
C ASP A 276 -5.53 -31.68 -59.33
N ARG A 277 -4.95 -32.10 -58.20
CA ARG A 277 -5.63 -32.94 -57.19
C ARG A 277 -6.38 -32.13 -56.14
N ILE A 278 -6.24 -30.80 -56.13
CA ILE A 278 -6.93 -29.93 -55.19
C ILE A 278 -8.29 -29.57 -55.79
N PRO A 279 -9.42 -30.00 -55.19
CA PRO A 279 -10.73 -29.59 -55.65
C PRO A 279 -10.90 -28.07 -55.55
N SER A 280 -11.52 -27.48 -56.57
CA SER A 280 -11.82 -26.05 -56.69
C SER A 280 -12.62 -25.50 -55.52
#